data_AF-A0A1I1Q9Y0-F1
#
_entry.id   AF-A0A1I1Q9Y0-F1
#
_cell.length_a   1.000
_cell.length_b   1.000
_cell.length_c   1.000
_cell.angle_alpha   90.00
_cell.angle_beta   90.00
_cell.angle_gamma   90.00
#
_symmetry.space_group_name_H-M   'P 1'
#
loop_
_entity.id
_entity.type
_entity.pdbx_description
1 polymer ?
#
loop_
_entity_poly.entity_id
_entity_poly.type
_entity_poly.pdbx_seq_one_letter_code
_entity_poly.pdbx_strand_id
1 'polypeptide(L)'
;MRSPTPPTPPRSHRSQEVGAPAFLWVLVGAMALIELILSAADAGIVGSPGWRWGAYRVGAFWQPLLSGEVIPVFPGQSVTMFGTYAFLHGGLMHLVLNSVVLLALGKFVSASIGPGRTLLVLLFAALGGGLAFGLISSSGLPMIGASGAVFGLIGVWQTWDFLRRRRAHRPLQPVVRSVLALVIGNVVLFVFLNGGLAWEAHLGGWLAGCAAATSFARR
;
A
#
# COMPACT_ATOMS: atom_id res chain seq x y z
N MET A 1 -1.09 59.45 -21.83
CA MET A 1 -2.06 58.34 -21.99
C MET A 1 -1.34 57.03 -21.69
N ARG A 2 -1.71 56.32 -20.61
CA ARG A 2 -1.17 54.98 -20.31
C ARG A 2 -2.09 53.95 -20.96
N SER A 3 -1.56 53.11 -21.83
CA SER A 3 -2.27 52.01 -22.48
C SER A 3 -2.78 51.00 -21.43
N PRO A 4 -4.02 50.49 -21.54
CA PRO A 4 -4.53 49.47 -20.64
C PRO A 4 -3.77 48.16 -20.87
N THR A 5 -3.31 47.53 -19.79
CA THR A 5 -2.78 46.17 -19.81
C THR A 5 -3.89 45.18 -20.19
N PRO A 6 -3.64 44.22 -21.11
CA PRO A 6 -4.65 43.25 -21.50
C PRO A 6 -5.02 42.32 -20.33
N PRO A 7 -6.27 41.84 -20.27
CA PRO A 7 -6.72 40.95 -19.22
C PRO A 7 -5.97 39.61 -19.27
N THR A 8 -5.51 39.16 -18.11
CA THR A 8 -4.86 37.86 -17.94
C THR A 8 -5.83 36.74 -18.34
N PRO A 9 -5.44 35.79 -19.20
CA PRO A 9 -6.32 34.70 -19.59
C PRO A 9 -6.70 33.86 -18.37
N PRO A 10 -7.94 33.32 -18.31
CA PRO A 10 -8.37 32.48 -17.21
C PRO A 10 -7.47 31.25 -17.12
N ARG A 11 -6.98 30.98 -15.90
CA ARG A 11 -6.23 29.75 -15.61
C ARG A 11 -7.11 28.57 -16.01
N SER A 12 -6.62 27.71 -16.89
CA SER A 12 -7.31 26.47 -17.25
C SER A 12 -7.56 25.67 -15.98
N HIS A 13 -8.82 25.59 -15.58
CA HIS A 13 -9.26 24.61 -14.59
C HIS A 13 -9.02 23.25 -15.24
N ARG A 14 -7.88 22.61 -14.96
CA ARG A 14 -7.78 21.16 -15.14
C ARG A 14 -8.99 20.59 -14.42
N SER A 15 -9.92 20.02 -15.17
CA SER A 15 -11.06 19.28 -14.64
C SER A 15 -10.51 18.36 -13.57
N GLN A 16 -10.85 18.63 -12.31
CA GLN A 16 -10.55 17.68 -11.25
C GLN A 16 -11.27 16.40 -11.63
N GLU A 17 -10.53 15.36 -12.01
CA GLU A 17 -11.13 14.05 -12.20
C GLU A 17 -11.90 13.71 -10.93
N VAL A 18 -13.21 13.53 -11.06
CA VAL A 18 -14.12 13.30 -9.93
C VAL A 18 -13.82 11.92 -9.29
N GLY A 19 -13.14 11.02 -10.01
CA GLY A 19 -12.78 9.66 -9.59
C GLY A 19 -11.33 9.48 -9.11
N ALA A 20 -11.01 8.26 -8.66
CA ALA A 20 -9.62 7.85 -8.44
C ALA A 20 -8.89 7.72 -9.79
N PRO A 21 -7.60 8.09 -9.88
CA PRO A 21 -6.83 7.96 -11.11
C PRO A 21 -6.88 6.54 -11.71
N ALA A 22 -6.92 6.44 -13.03
CA ALA A 22 -7.04 5.16 -13.75
C ALA A 22 -6.04 4.08 -13.30
N PHE A 23 -4.79 4.45 -12.99
CA PHE A 23 -3.78 3.47 -12.57
C PHE A 23 -4.14 2.77 -11.24
N LEU A 24 -4.85 3.43 -10.31
CA LEU A 24 -5.31 2.78 -9.08
C LEU A 24 -6.38 1.73 -9.37
N TRP A 25 -7.28 2.02 -10.31
CA TRP A 25 -8.27 1.05 -10.78
C TRP A 25 -7.64 -0.12 -11.51
N VAL A 26 -6.57 0.12 -12.29
CA VAL A 26 -5.79 -0.96 -12.91
C VAL A 26 -5.16 -1.86 -11.85
N LEU A 27 -4.55 -1.28 -10.80
CA LEU A 27 -3.98 -2.06 -9.70
C LEU A 27 -5.06 -2.87 -8.96
N VAL A 28 -6.19 -2.24 -8.59
CA VAL A 28 -7.30 -2.94 -7.93
C VAL A 28 -7.90 -4.01 -8.83
N GLY A 29 -8.09 -3.73 -10.12
CA GLY A 29 -8.59 -4.69 -11.09
C GLY A 29 -7.67 -5.90 -11.24
N ALA A 30 -6.36 -5.70 -11.27
CA ALA A 30 -5.39 -6.80 -11.30
C ALA A 30 -5.47 -7.67 -10.05
N MET A 31 -5.51 -7.06 -8.85
CA MET A 31 -5.65 -7.78 -7.59
C MET A 31 -6.99 -8.53 -7.51
N ALA A 32 -8.08 -7.89 -7.96
CA ALA A 32 -9.41 -8.48 -7.97
C ALA A 32 -9.50 -9.66 -8.94
N LEU A 33 -8.93 -9.54 -10.15
CA LEU A 33 -8.89 -10.63 -11.11
C LEU A 33 -8.17 -11.85 -10.52
N ILE A 34 -7.01 -11.65 -9.89
CA ILE A 34 -6.25 -12.72 -9.23
C ILE A 34 -7.11 -13.37 -8.13
N GLU A 35 -7.64 -12.58 -7.20
CA GLU A 35 -8.39 -13.14 -6.06
C GLU A 35 -9.70 -13.82 -6.49
N LEU A 36 -10.38 -13.32 -7.52
CA LEU A 36 -11.59 -13.94 -8.06
C LEU A 36 -11.28 -15.28 -8.72
N ILE A 37 -10.19 -15.39 -9.48
CA ILE A 37 -9.73 -16.66 -10.06
C ILE A 37 -9.38 -17.65 -8.95
N LEU A 38 -8.63 -17.21 -7.93
CA LEU A 38 -8.26 -18.07 -6.80
C LEU A 38 -9.49 -18.51 -5.99
N SER A 39 -10.43 -17.61 -5.73
CA SER A 39 -11.68 -17.93 -5.03
C SER A 39 -12.57 -18.88 -5.84
N ALA A 40 -12.64 -18.71 -7.15
CA ALA A 40 -13.35 -19.63 -8.04
C ALA A 40 -12.68 -21.02 -8.07
N ALA A 41 -11.34 -21.08 -7.98
CA ALA A 41 -10.61 -22.33 -7.88
C ALA A 41 -10.83 -23.04 -6.54
N ASP A 42 -10.84 -22.29 -5.43
CA ASP A 42 -11.16 -22.82 -4.10
C ASP A 42 -12.60 -23.39 -4.06
N ALA A 43 -13.53 -22.77 -4.79
CA ALA A 43 -14.92 -23.21 -4.92
C ALA A 43 -15.12 -24.36 -5.93
N GLY A 44 -14.06 -24.83 -6.60
CA GLY A 44 -14.14 -25.89 -7.61
C GLY A 44 -14.81 -25.48 -8.92
N ILE A 45 -14.96 -24.18 -9.18
CA ILE A 45 -15.58 -23.65 -10.41
C ILE A 45 -14.59 -23.68 -11.58
N VAL A 46 -13.31 -23.41 -11.32
CA VAL A 46 -12.24 -23.42 -12.32
C VAL A 46 -10.99 -24.13 -11.80
N GLY A 47 -10.23 -24.77 -12.68
CA GLY A 47 -8.91 -25.27 -12.34
C GLY A 47 -8.88 -26.26 -11.16
N SER A 48 -7.91 -26.10 -10.27
CA SER A 48 -7.71 -26.94 -9.09
C SER A 48 -7.69 -26.09 -7.82
N PRO A 49 -8.26 -26.57 -6.69
CA PRO A 49 -8.15 -25.90 -5.39
C PRO A 49 -6.69 -25.66 -4.93
N GLY A 50 -5.72 -26.38 -5.50
CA GLY A 50 -4.29 -26.16 -5.24
C GLY A 50 -3.73 -24.86 -5.85
N TRP A 51 -4.46 -24.16 -6.70
CA TRP A 51 -3.98 -22.94 -7.37
C TRP A 51 -3.64 -21.82 -6.41
N ARG A 52 -4.39 -21.63 -5.32
CA ARG A 52 -4.07 -20.62 -4.30
C ARG A 52 -2.71 -20.89 -3.67
N TRP A 53 -2.48 -22.12 -3.23
CA TRP A 53 -1.19 -22.50 -2.68
C TRP A 53 -0.07 -22.40 -3.71
N GLY A 54 -0.34 -22.76 -4.97
CA GLY A 54 0.58 -22.55 -6.07
C GLY A 54 0.96 -21.08 -6.24
N ALA A 55 -0.01 -20.17 -6.22
CA ALA A 55 0.18 -18.74 -6.32
C ALA A 55 0.99 -18.18 -5.14
N TYR A 56 0.70 -18.62 -3.91
CA TYR A 56 1.47 -18.21 -2.74
C TYR A 56 2.90 -18.71 -2.82
N ARG A 57 3.10 -19.96 -3.25
CA ARG A 57 4.44 -20.56 -3.37
C ARG A 57 5.35 -19.80 -4.32
N VAL A 58 4.83 -19.12 -5.35
CA VAL A 58 5.64 -18.37 -6.33
C VAL A 58 5.61 -16.86 -6.13
N GLY A 59 4.52 -16.30 -5.59
CA GLY A 59 4.29 -14.86 -5.58
C GLY A 59 4.20 -14.23 -4.19
N ALA A 60 4.02 -15.00 -3.12
CA ALA A 60 4.00 -14.46 -1.77
C ALA A 60 5.41 -14.16 -1.26
N PHE A 61 5.52 -13.36 -0.21
CA PHE A 61 6.80 -13.08 0.43
C PHE A 61 7.11 -14.18 1.46
N TRP A 62 8.16 -14.94 1.18
CA TRP A 62 8.63 -16.01 2.05
C TRP A 62 9.95 -15.59 2.70
N GLN A 63 9.89 -15.21 3.97
CA GLN A 63 11.10 -14.86 4.74
C GLN A 63 12.16 -15.99 4.69
N PRO A 64 11.80 -17.29 4.77
CA PRO A 64 12.78 -18.38 4.68
C PRO A 64 13.58 -18.47 3.37
N LEU A 65 13.13 -17.81 2.29
CA LEU A 65 13.91 -17.69 1.05
C LEU A 65 15.11 -16.74 1.22
N LEU A 66 15.08 -15.83 2.18
CA LEU A 66 16.18 -14.92 2.49
C LEU A 66 17.21 -15.56 3.43
N SER A 67 16.77 -16.41 4.36
CA SER A 67 17.68 -17.15 5.25
C SER A 67 18.33 -18.35 4.58
N GLY A 68 17.82 -18.80 3.42
CA GLY A 68 18.30 -19.98 2.70
C GLY A 68 17.75 -21.29 3.25
N GLU A 69 16.77 -21.23 4.16
CA GLU A 69 16.08 -22.40 4.71
C GLU A 69 15.18 -23.09 3.66
N VAL A 70 14.67 -22.31 2.69
CA VAL A 70 13.83 -22.81 1.60
C VAL A 70 14.49 -22.52 0.25
N ILE A 71 14.41 -23.49 -0.65
CA ILE A 71 14.93 -23.36 -2.02
C ILE A 71 13.89 -22.60 -2.88
N PRO A 72 14.30 -21.60 -3.66
CA PRO A 72 13.40 -20.90 -4.57
C PRO A 72 12.89 -21.83 -5.67
N VAL A 73 11.63 -21.66 -6.05
CA VAL A 73 10.96 -22.39 -7.14
C VAL A 73 11.53 -22.02 -8.50
N PHE A 74 11.98 -20.78 -8.66
CA PHE A 74 12.60 -20.28 -9.89
C PHE A 74 13.71 -19.25 -9.58
N PRO A 75 14.70 -19.08 -10.47
CA PRO A 75 15.75 -18.09 -10.28
C PRO A 75 15.20 -16.68 -10.11
N GLY A 76 15.59 -16.00 -9.04
CA GLY A 76 15.17 -14.62 -8.75
C GLY A 76 13.90 -14.49 -7.90
N GLN A 77 13.29 -15.59 -7.45
CA GLN A 77 12.09 -15.54 -6.60
C GLN A 77 12.28 -14.68 -5.34
N SER A 78 13.44 -14.77 -4.69
CA SER A 78 13.78 -13.98 -3.50
C SER A 78 13.80 -12.47 -3.75
N VAL A 79 13.93 -12.05 -5.01
CA VAL A 79 13.87 -10.65 -5.43
C VAL A 79 12.45 -10.28 -5.87
N THR A 80 11.82 -11.09 -6.72
CA THR A 80 10.48 -10.77 -7.25
C THR A 80 9.42 -10.72 -6.16
N MET A 81 9.58 -11.50 -5.09
CA MET A 81 8.65 -11.53 -3.97
C MET A 81 8.47 -10.18 -3.27
N PHE A 82 9.44 -9.24 -3.37
CA PHE A 82 9.30 -7.88 -2.83
C PHE A 82 8.27 -7.02 -3.58
N GLY A 83 7.89 -7.41 -4.81
CA GLY A 83 6.86 -6.72 -5.59
C GLY A 83 5.58 -7.54 -5.71
N THR A 84 5.69 -8.87 -5.86
CA THR A 84 4.53 -9.72 -6.20
C THR A 84 3.59 -9.95 -5.03
N TYR A 85 4.10 -9.96 -3.79
CA TYR A 85 3.29 -10.28 -2.60
C TYR A 85 2.09 -9.34 -2.42
N ALA A 86 2.24 -8.07 -2.85
CA ALA A 86 1.22 -7.04 -2.74
C ALA A 86 -0.03 -7.34 -3.59
N PHE A 87 0.07 -8.22 -4.59
CA PHE A 87 -1.05 -8.57 -5.46
C PHE A 87 -1.87 -9.77 -4.98
N LEU A 88 -1.33 -10.58 -4.07
CA LEU A 88 -2.00 -11.77 -3.54
C LEU A 88 -2.80 -11.41 -2.29
N HIS A 89 -3.98 -12.01 -2.13
CA HIS A 89 -4.83 -11.79 -0.96
C HIS A 89 -5.32 -13.11 -0.38
N GLY A 90 -5.72 -13.06 0.88
CA GLY A 90 -6.14 -14.23 1.67
C GLY A 90 -7.63 -14.53 1.57
N GLY A 91 -8.31 -14.00 0.56
CA GLY A 91 -9.77 -13.97 0.46
C GLY A 91 -10.33 -12.61 0.06
N LEU A 92 -11.60 -12.61 -0.36
CA LEU A 92 -12.31 -11.42 -0.84
C LEU A 92 -12.36 -10.29 0.20
N MET A 93 -12.59 -10.60 1.47
CA MET A 93 -12.63 -9.57 2.52
C MET A 93 -11.28 -8.85 2.66
N HIS A 94 -10.18 -9.61 2.62
CA HIS A 94 -8.83 -9.05 2.69
C HIS A 94 -8.54 -8.13 1.49
N LEU A 95 -8.94 -8.54 0.28
CA LEU A 95 -8.85 -7.72 -0.93
C LEU A 95 -9.68 -6.42 -0.82
N VAL A 96 -10.95 -6.53 -0.40
CA VAL A 96 -11.87 -5.39 -0.36
C VAL A 96 -11.35 -4.33 0.61
N LEU A 97 -10.91 -4.73 1.80
CA LEU A 97 -10.37 -3.80 2.79
C LEU A 97 -9.14 -3.05 2.26
N ASN A 98 -8.20 -3.74 1.60
CA ASN A 98 -7.05 -3.10 0.97
C ASN A 98 -7.47 -2.15 -0.17
N SER A 99 -8.38 -2.60 -1.03
CA SER A 99 -8.81 -1.85 -2.21
C SER A 99 -9.53 -0.56 -1.85
N VAL A 100 -10.41 -0.59 -0.84
CA VAL A 100 -11.14 0.60 -0.37
C VAL A 100 -10.15 1.66 0.13
N VAL A 101 -9.20 1.28 0.98
CA VAL A 101 -8.22 2.24 1.52
C VAL A 101 -7.25 2.70 0.44
N LEU A 102 -6.81 1.80 -0.45
CA LEU A 102 -5.93 2.13 -1.57
C LEU A 102 -6.58 3.15 -2.51
N LEU A 103 -7.85 2.98 -2.87
CA LEU A 103 -8.57 3.92 -3.73
C LEU A 103 -8.81 5.25 -3.02
N ALA A 104 -9.26 5.21 -1.76
CA ALA A 104 -9.58 6.42 -1.00
C ALA A 104 -8.33 7.30 -0.75
N LEU A 105 -7.29 6.72 -0.14
CA LEU A 105 -6.06 7.45 0.16
C LEU A 105 -5.20 7.67 -1.09
N GLY A 106 -5.19 6.72 -2.03
CA GLY A 106 -4.45 6.86 -3.27
C GLY A 106 -4.97 8.04 -4.10
N LYS A 107 -6.29 8.20 -4.21
CA LYS A 107 -6.91 9.38 -4.83
C LYS A 107 -6.48 10.66 -4.13
N PHE A 108 -6.56 10.70 -2.80
CA PHE A 108 -6.19 11.87 -2.00
C PHE A 108 -4.71 12.27 -2.19
N VAL A 109 -3.80 11.31 -2.10
CA VAL A 109 -2.36 11.54 -2.33
C VAL A 109 -2.11 11.97 -3.77
N SER A 110 -2.74 11.31 -4.74
CA SER A 110 -2.58 11.63 -6.16
C SER A 110 -3.08 13.01 -6.55
N ALA A 111 -4.16 13.50 -5.93
CA ALA A 111 -4.60 14.88 -6.12
C ALA A 111 -3.53 15.91 -5.71
N SER A 112 -2.64 15.54 -4.77
CA SER A 112 -1.61 16.44 -4.23
C SER A 112 -0.29 16.39 -5.02
N ILE A 113 0.16 15.18 -5.37
CA ILE A 113 1.49 14.95 -6.00
C ILE A 113 1.44 14.41 -7.43
N GLY A 114 0.25 14.11 -7.95
CA GLY A 114 0.05 13.54 -9.28
C GLY A 114 0.24 12.01 -9.34
N PRO A 115 -0.28 11.35 -10.39
CA PRO A 115 -0.36 9.89 -10.48
C PRO A 115 1.00 9.19 -10.45
N GLY A 116 1.98 9.68 -11.22
CA GLY A 116 3.30 9.05 -11.28
C GLY A 116 4.02 9.04 -9.93
N ARG A 117 3.94 10.13 -9.16
CA ARG A 117 4.56 10.19 -7.82
C ARG A 117 3.80 9.34 -6.81
N THR A 118 2.48 9.26 -6.90
CA THR A 118 1.70 8.33 -6.08
C THR A 118 2.05 6.88 -6.35
N LEU A 119 2.24 6.51 -7.62
CA LEU A 119 2.71 5.17 -7.98
C LEU A 119 4.09 4.88 -7.35
N LEU A 120 5.04 5.82 -7.43
CA LEU A 120 6.34 5.68 -6.78
C LEU A 120 6.23 5.52 -5.26
N VAL A 121 5.33 6.26 -4.60
CA VAL A 121 5.04 6.09 -3.17
C VAL A 121 4.54 4.68 -2.87
N LEU A 122 3.59 4.16 -3.66
CA LEU A 122 3.05 2.81 -3.47
C LEU A 122 4.12 1.74 -3.64
N LEU A 123 4.94 1.84 -4.69
CA LEU A 123 6.05 0.92 -4.94
C LEU A 123 7.07 0.97 -3.80
N PHE A 124 7.49 2.17 -3.39
CA PHE A 124 8.45 2.34 -2.31
C PHE A 124 7.91 1.82 -0.97
N ALA A 125 6.62 2.01 -0.70
CA ALA A 125 5.98 1.49 0.49
C ALA A 125 5.80 -0.04 0.48
N ALA A 126 5.48 -0.64 -0.67
CA ALA A 126 5.49 -2.10 -0.80
C ALA A 126 6.90 -2.67 -0.56
N LEU A 127 7.93 -2.06 -1.15
CA LEU A 127 9.33 -2.46 -0.91
C LEU A 127 9.72 -2.31 0.55
N GLY A 128 9.36 -1.18 1.18
CA GLY A 128 9.60 -0.94 2.61
C GLY A 128 8.88 -1.95 3.50
N GLY A 129 7.66 -2.34 3.16
CA GLY A 129 6.90 -3.38 3.84
C GLY A 129 7.59 -4.75 3.73
N GLY A 130 7.97 -5.17 2.52
CA GLY A 130 8.73 -6.40 2.29
C GLY A 130 10.07 -6.41 3.04
N LEU A 131 10.79 -5.29 3.07
CA LEU A 131 12.06 -5.18 3.78
C LEU A 131 11.88 -5.33 5.29
N ALA A 132 10.92 -4.62 5.89
CA ALA A 132 10.66 -4.73 7.32
C ALA A 132 10.20 -6.14 7.70
N PHE A 133 9.33 -6.76 6.91
CA PHE A 133 8.93 -8.15 7.14
C PHE A 133 10.11 -9.11 7.04
N GLY A 134 10.94 -9.00 5.99
CA GLY A 134 12.10 -9.86 5.82
C GLY A 134 13.16 -9.75 6.93
N LEU A 135 13.30 -8.56 7.54
CA LEU A 135 14.28 -8.31 8.60
C LEU A 135 13.77 -8.64 10.02
N ILE A 136 12.46 -8.52 10.26
CA ILE A 136 11.89 -8.56 11.61
C ILE A 136 11.09 -9.84 11.85
N SER A 137 10.38 -10.33 10.82
CA SER A 137 9.47 -11.46 10.98
C SER A 137 10.23 -12.76 11.25
N SER A 138 9.75 -13.51 12.24
CA SER A 138 10.13 -14.91 12.49
C SER A 138 9.03 -15.89 12.06
N SER A 139 8.02 -15.41 11.35
CA SER A 139 6.88 -16.23 10.92
C SER A 139 7.28 -17.18 9.79
N GLY A 140 6.94 -18.46 9.95
CA GLY A 140 7.00 -19.44 8.85
C GLY A 140 5.87 -19.29 7.83
N LEU A 141 4.89 -18.42 8.09
CA LEU A 141 3.79 -18.15 7.16
C LEU A 141 4.21 -17.11 6.12
N PRO A 142 3.80 -17.28 4.85
CA PRO A 142 4.07 -16.28 3.84
C PRO A 142 3.28 -15.00 4.09
N MET A 143 3.88 -13.85 3.78
CA MET A 143 3.18 -12.58 3.75
C MET A 143 2.57 -12.33 2.36
N ILE A 144 1.33 -11.85 2.37
CA ILE A 144 0.56 -11.43 1.19
C ILE A 144 -0.21 -10.15 1.50
N GLY A 145 -0.61 -9.42 0.46
CA GLY A 145 -1.54 -8.30 0.54
C GLY A 145 -0.89 -6.95 0.28
N ALA A 146 -1.68 -6.04 -0.28
CA ALA A 146 -1.25 -4.68 -0.62
C ALA A 146 -1.05 -3.75 0.60
N SER A 147 -1.18 -4.27 1.82
CA SER A 147 -1.31 -3.46 3.02
C SER A 147 -0.04 -2.66 3.34
N GLY A 148 1.16 -3.16 3.01
CA GLY A 148 2.39 -2.37 3.10
C GLY A 148 2.31 -1.07 2.28
N ALA A 149 1.80 -1.14 1.05
CA ALA A 149 1.59 0.04 0.21
C ALA A 149 0.51 0.98 0.77
N VAL A 150 -0.59 0.41 1.29
CA VAL A 150 -1.66 1.15 1.96
C VAL A 150 -1.15 1.91 3.18
N PHE A 151 -0.34 1.26 4.03
CA PHE A 151 0.28 1.88 5.19
C PHE A 151 1.26 2.99 4.79
N GLY A 152 1.91 2.89 3.63
CA GLY A 152 2.66 3.99 3.03
C GLY A 152 1.81 5.22 2.74
N LEU A 153 0.62 5.06 2.16
CA LEU A 153 -0.30 6.18 1.95
C LEU A 153 -0.76 6.80 3.28
N ILE A 154 -0.99 5.97 4.30
CA ILE A 154 -1.29 6.43 5.67
C ILE A 154 -0.11 7.23 6.25
N GLY A 155 1.12 6.76 6.05
CA GLY A 155 2.35 7.46 6.43
C GLY A 155 2.43 8.84 5.78
N VAL A 156 2.21 8.92 4.46
CA VAL A 156 2.17 10.19 3.73
C VAL A 156 1.14 11.15 4.30
N TRP A 157 -0.10 10.67 4.51
CA TRP A 157 -1.18 11.49 5.05
C TRP A 157 -0.84 12.03 6.45
N GLN A 158 -0.32 11.19 7.34
CA GLN A 158 0.03 11.59 8.71
C GLN A 158 1.21 12.58 8.73
N THR A 159 2.24 12.37 7.90
CA THR A 159 3.35 13.32 7.78
C THR A 159 2.87 14.68 7.26
N TRP A 160 1.99 14.71 6.27
CA TRP A 160 1.43 15.98 5.78
C TRP A 160 0.54 16.67 6.81
N ASP A 161 -0.29 15.95 7.57
CA ASP A 161 -1.07 16.54 8.67
C ASP A 161 -0.15 17.10 9.76
N PHE A 162 0.89 16.36 10.14
CA PHE A 162 1.91 16.82 11.08
C PHE A 162 2.57 18.13 10.62
N LEU A 163 3.09 18.16 9.38
CA LEU A 163 3.76 19.35 8.84
C LEU A 163 2.82 20.55 8.75
N ARG A 164 1.58 20.34 8.29
CA ARG A 164 0.55 21.39 8.21
C ARG A 164 0.24 21.97 9.59
N ARG A 165 0.03 21.13 10.60
CA ARG A 165 -0.28 21.57 11.97
C ARG A 165 0.90 22.29 12.60
N ARG A 166 2.13 21.78 12.42
CA ARG A 166 3.34 22.46 12.91
C ARG A 166 3.49 23.85 12.33
N ARG A 167 3.36 24.01 11.00
CA ARG A 167 3.45 25.32 10.33
C ARG A 167 2.37 26.29 10.84
N ALA A 168 1.17 25.77 11.09
CA ALA A 168 0.05 26.56 11.61
C ALA A 168 0.03 26.71 13.15
N HIS A 169 1.07 26.26 13.87
CA HIS A 169 1.15 26.27 15.34
C HIS A 169 -0.10 25.66 16.01
N ARG A 170 -0.67 24.62 15.40
CA ARG A 170 -1.87 23.92 15.90
C ARG A 170 -1.47 22.69 16.75
N PRO A 171 -2.34 22.25 17.68
CA PRO A 171 -2.11 21.05 18.47
C PRO A 171 -1.83 19.81 17.59
N LEU A 172 -0.82 19.05 17.98
CA LEU A 172 -0.42 17.79 17.34
C LEU A 172 -1.16 16.56 17.89
N GLN A 173 -1.97 16.75 18.94
CA GLN A 173 -2.73 15.67 19.58
C GLN A 173 -3.54 14.81 18.58
N PRO A 174 -4.18 15.37 17.52
CA PRO A 174 -4.89 14.53 16.54
C PRO A 174 -3.98 13.59 15.76
N VAL A 175 -2.76 14.01 15.40
CA VAL A 175 -1.78 13.16 14.71
C VAL A 175 -1.29 12.05 15.65
N VAL A 176 -1.00 12.40 16.90
CA VAL A 176 -0.59 11.39 17.91
C VAL A 176 -1.69 10.36 18.11
N ARG A 177 -2.95 10.80 18.23
CA ARG A 177 -4.10 9.91 18.35
C ARG A 177 -4.29 9.02 17.12
N SER A 178 -4.06 9.51 15.91
CA SER A 178 -4.15 8.67 14.70
C SER A 178 -3.06 7.61 14.64
N VAL A 179 -1.82 7.94 15.04
CA VAL A 179 -0.74 6.96 15.13
C VAL A 179 -1.06 5.91 16.19
N LEU A 180 -1.52 6.33 17.38
CA LEU A 180 -1.92 5.40 18.45
C LEU A 180 -3.07 4.48 18.01
N ALA A 181 -4.08 5.02 17.34
CA ALA A 181 -5.18 4.22 16.80
C ALA A 181 -4.68 3.17 15.79
N LEU A 182 -3.70 3.53 14.95
CA LEU A 182 -3.10 2.60 13.99
C LEU A 182 -2.33 1.46 14.70
N VAL A 183 -1.56 1.79 15.74
CA VAL A 183 -0.84 0.80 16.56
C VAL A 183 -1.81 -0.12 17.28
N ILE A 184 -2.83 0.43 17.96
CA ILE A 184 -3.85 -0.36 18.65
C ILE A 184 -4.59 -1.25 17.65
N GLY A 185 -4.97 -0.73 16.49
CA GLY A 185 -5.62 -1.51 15.43
C GLY A 185 -4.77 -2.69 14.96
N ASN A 186 -3.45 -2.51 14.82
CA ASN A 186 -2.53 -3.60 14.48
C ASN A 186 -2.48 -4.66 15.57
N VAL A 187 -2.33 -4.27 16.84
CA VAL A 187 -2.31 -5.21 17.97
C VAL A 187 -3.61 -6.00 18.05
N VAL A 188 -4.74 -5.31 17.96
CA VAL A 188 -6.07 -5.92 17.98
C VAL A 188 -6.20 -6.94 16.84
N LEU A 189 -5.91 -6.53 15.60
CA LEU A 189 -5.99 -7.43 14.44
C LEU A 189 -5.01 -8.60 14.54
N PHE A 190 -3.80 -8.39 15.05
CA PHE A 190 -2.82 -9.46 15.24
C PHE A 190 -3.34 -10.52 16.21
N VAL A 191 -3.94 -10.11 17.33
CA VAL A 191 -4.55 -11.03 18.29
C VAL A 191 -5.77 -11.74 17.69
N PHE A 192 -6.69 -11.01 17.04
CA PHE A 192 -7.88 -11.61 16.42
C PHE A 192 -7.56 -12.60 15.30
N LEU A 193 -6.45 -12.39 14.59
CA LEU A 193 -5.98 -13.27 13.52
C LEU A 193 -5.00 -14.34 14.01
N ASN A 194 -4.87 -14.56 15.32
CA ASN A 194 -3.97 -15.54 15.92
C ASN A 194 -2.52 -15.42 15.40
N GLY A 195 -2.01 -14.20 15.27
CA GLY A 195 -0.68 -13.92 14.74
C GLY A 195 -0.56 -13.88 13.21
N GLY A 196 -1.66 -14.08 12.48
CA GLY A 196 -1.69 -14.05 11.01
C GLY A 196 -1.57 -12.66 10.37
N LEU A 197 -1.28 -11.61 11.14
CA LEU A 197 -1.10 -10.24 10.64
C LEU A 197 0.38 -9.91 10.46
N ALA A 198 0.79 -9.59 9.22
CA ALA A 198 2.14 -9.10 8.91
C ALA A 198 2.33 -7.62 9.31
N TRP A 199 2.28 -7.33 10.61
CA TRP A 199 2.40 -5.98 11.15
C TRP A 199 3.76 -5.34 10.83
N GLU A 200 4.80 -6.13 10.61
CA GLU A 200 6.12 -5.67 10.21
C GLU A 200 6.05 -4.92 8.86
N ALA A 201 5.25 -5.44 7.92
CA ALA A 201 5.06 -4.78 6.63
C ALA A 201 4.23 -3.50 6.74
N HIS A 202 3.30 -3.44 7.69
CA HIS A 202 2.58 -2.22 8.02
C HIS A 202 3.53 -1.14 8.56
N LEU A 203 4.44 -1.51 9.46
CA LEU A 203 5.47 -0.61 9.97
C LEU A 203 6.42 -0.14 8.86
N GLY A 204 6.98 -1.07 8.08
CA GLY A 204 7.90 -0.75 6.99
C GLY A 204 7.27 0.13 5.92
N GLY A 205 6.04 -0.18 5.51
CA GLY A 205 5.26 0.62 4.58
C GLY A 205 5.00 2.03 5.12
N TRP A 206 4.57 2.15 6.38
CA TRP A 206 4.34 3.45 7.02
C TRP A 206 5.60 4.31 7.08
N LEU A 207 6.74 3.73 7.47
CA LEU A 207 8.04 4.43 7.51
C LEU A 207 8.48 4.91 6.12
N ALA A 208 8.36 4.05 5.11
CA ALA A 208 8.66 4.39 3.71
C ALA A 208 7.76 5.54 3.21
N GLY A 209 6.47 5.50 3.54
CA GLY A 209 5.52 6.58 3.26
C GLY A 209 5.90 7.89 3.93
N CYS A 210 6.21 7.86 5.23
CA CYS A 210 6.68 9.03 5.98
C CYS A 210 7.93 9.66 5.34
N ALA A 211 8.90 8.83 4.94
CA ALA A 211 10.10 9.28 4.26
C ALA A 211 9.78 9.95 2.92
N ALA A 212 8.99 9.29 2.06
CA ALA A 212 8.60 9.81 0.74
C ALA A 212 7.79 11.12 0.84
N ALA A 213 6.98 11.27 1.89
CA ALA A 213 6.20 12.48 2.13
C ALA A 213 7.07 13.72 2.28
N THR A 214 8.28 13.59 2.85
CA THR A 214 9.21 14.70 3.02
C THR A 214 9.83 15.16 1.69
N SER A 215 10.06 14.23 0.76
CA SER A 215 10.61 14.54 -0.58
C SER A 215 9.61 15.24 -1.49
N PHE A 216 8.31 14.99 -1.30
CA PHE A 216 7.25 15.59 -2.11
C PHE A 216 6.46 16.69 -1.39
N ALA A 217 6.78 16.98 -0.13
CA ALA A 217 6.19 18.10 0.58
C ALA A 217 6.47 19.39 -0.19
N ARG A 218 5.43 19.98 -0.77
CA ARG A 218 5.52 21.33 -1.36
C ARG A 218 5.96 22.28 -0.23
N ARG A 219 7.07 22.99 -0.45
CA ARG A 219 7.51 24.07 0.43
C ARG A 219 6.41 25.12 0.47
#